data_AF-A0A968S6Q1-F1
#
_entry.id   AF-A0A968S6Q1-F1
#
_cell.length_a   1.000
_cell.length_b   1.000
_cell.length_c   1.000
_cell.angle_alpha   90.00
_cell.angle_beta   90.00
_cell.angle_gamma   90.00
#
_symmetry.space_group_name_H-M   'P 1'
#
loop_
_entity.id
_entity.type
_entity.pdbx_description
1 polymer ?
#
loop_
_entity_poly.entity_id
_entity_poly.type
_entity_poly.pdbx_seq_one_letter_code
_entity_poly.pdbx_strand_id
1 'polypeptide(L)'
;MCQRMIAATLGGGIANFGEAVALNNTTVSNNSAGAEGGGILNSGVPGYYGGPLNITGSIITGNSAGINGGGISNDDEEVNITNSQITRNTARNDGGGIFNEGDTATITLTNSEIRRNFAGEDGGGIYNLEGDLALNRVQVISNTAGDDGGGIANELGTVVIRNSTIRSNSAGDDGGGIYNFGGQITL
;
A
#
# COMPACT_ATOMS: atom_id res chain seq x y z
N MET A 1 -26.81 23.29 -15.72
CA MET A 1 -25.68 23.41 -14.79
C MET A 1 -25.94 22.48 -13.61
N CYS A 2 -25.27 21.32 -13.58
CA CYS A 2 -25.39 20.34 -12.51
C CYS A 2 -24.06 20.38 -11.73
N GLN A 3 -24.14 20.68 -10.44
CA GLN A 3 -22.98 20.90 -9.58
C GLN A 3 -22.27 19.57 -9.29
N ARG A 4 -20.96 19.58 -9.57
CA ARG A 4 -19.85 18.77 -9.02
C ARG A 4 -20.23 17.56 -8.15
N MET A 5 -19.89 16.38 -8.66
CA MET A 5 -19.65 15.17 -7.87
C MET A 5 -18.57 15.46 -6.80
N ILE A 6 -18.90 15.24 -5.54
CA ILE A 6 -17.94 15.19 -4.44
C ILE A 6 -17.30 13.80 -4.52
N ALA A 7 -16.01 13.73 -4.85
CA ALA A 7 -15.22 12.50 -4.78
C ALA A 7 -15.23 12.01 -3.32
N ALA A 8 -15.41 10.70 -3.09
CA ALA A 8 -15.14 10.12 -1.79
C ALA A 8 -13.70 10.45 -1.42
N THR A 9 -13.49 11.21 -0.34
CA THR A 9 -12.16 11.67 0.05
C THR A 9 -11.26 10.51 0.45
N LEU A 10 -11.82 9.41 0.94
CA LEU A 10 -11.09 8.29 1.51
C LEU A 10 -11.72 6.96 1.09
N GLY A 11 -10.90 5.91 0.90
CA GLY A 11 -11.35 4.54 0.73
C GLY A 11 -12.27 4.36 -0.48
N GLY A 12 -11.73 4.54 -1.69
CA GLY A 12 -12.54 4.66 -2.92
C GLY A 12 -13.43 3.45 -3.20
N GLY A 13 -13.02 2.25 -2.78
CA GLY A 13 -13.84 1.05 -2.79
C GLY A 13 -14.32 0.64 -1.39
N ILE A 14 -13.40 0.64 -0.42
CA ILE A 14 -13.67 0.23 0.97
C ILE A 14 -12.99 1.22 1.91
N ALA A 15 -13.72 1.71 2.91
CA ALA A 15 -13.14 2.43 4.04
C ALA A 15 -13.44 1.66 5.32
N ASN A 16 -12.40 1.16 5.98
CA ASN A 16 -12.50 0.49 7.27
C ASN A 16 -12.08 1.46 8.39
N PHE A 17 -12.95 1.65 9.38
CA PHE A 17 -12.80 2.59 10.50
C PHE A 17 -13.04 1.95 11.87
N GLY A 18 -12.67 0.68 12.07
CA GLY A 18 -12.68 0.14 13.43
C GLY A 18 -13.14 -1.30 13.61
N GLU A 19 -13.51 -2.01 12.54
CA GLU A 19 -13.91 -3.42 12.64
C GLU A 19 -13.00 -4.29 11.79
N ALA A 20 -12.88 -5.57 12.16
CA ALA A 20 -12.11 -6.51 11.36
C ALA A 20 -12.82 -6.73 10.01
N VAL A 21 -12.12 -6.43 8.91
CA VAL A 21 -12.63 -6.65 7.55
C VAL A 21 -11.89 -7.83 6.94
N ALA A 22 -12.63 -8.76 6.33
CA ALA A 22 -12.05 -9.91 5.64
C ALA A 22 -12.47 -9.96 4.18
N LEU A 23 -11.49 -9.91 3.27
CA LEU A 23 -11.67 -10.11 1.84
C LEU A 23 -11.17 -11.50 1.45
N ASN A 24 -12.08 -12.34 0.95
CA ASN A 24 -11.79 -13.73 0.61
C ASN A 24 -12.19 -14.00 -0.84
N ASN A 25 -11.19 -14.18 -1.71
CA ASN A 25 -11.39 -14.34 -3.15
C ASN A 25 -12.16 -13.17 -3.79
N THR A 26 -11.85 -11.96 -3.34
CA THR A 26 -12.52 -10.73 -3.77
C THR A 26 -11.65 -9.97 -4.77
N THR A 27 -12.28 -9.18 -5.65
CA THR A 27 -11.59 -8.17 -6.46
C THR A 27 -12.04 -6.77 -6.06
N VAL A 28 -11.10 -5.91 -5.68
CA VAL A 28 -11.30 -4.48 -5.47
C VAL A 28 -10.61 -3.75 -6.61
N SER A 29 -11.40 -3.18 -7.53
CA SER A 29 -10.83 -2.62 -8.75
C SER A 29 -11.53 -1.39 -9.30
N ASN A 30 -10.74 -0.53 -9.95
CA ASN A 30 -11.20 0.69 -10.64
C ASN A 30 -11.94 1.67 -9.73
N ASN A 31 -11.54 1.72 -8.46
CA ASN A 31 -12.04 2.71 -7.51
C ASN A 31 -11.10 3.91 -7.43
N SER A 32 -11.64 5.05 -7.01
CA SER A 32 -10.85 6.25 -6.83
C SER A 32 -11.21 6.97 -5.53
N ALA A 33 -10.20 7.37 -4.78
CA ALA A 33 -10.31 8.26 -3.63
C ALA A 33 -9.68 9.62 -3.94
N GLY A 34 -10.24 10.68 -3.36
CA GLY A 34 -9.71 12.04 -3.50
C GLY A 34 -8.42 12.28 -2.69
N ALA A 35 -8.21 11.55 -1.60
CA ALA A 35 -7.01 11.58 -0.78
C ALA A 35 -6.38 10.18 -0.73
N GLU A 36 -6.84 9.30 0.15
CA GLU A 36 -6.12 8.07 0.49
C GLU A 36 -6.92 6.80 0.22
N GLY A 37 -6.19 5.70 0.00
CA GLY A 37 -6.79 4.38 -0.10
C GLY A 37 -7.68 4.28 -1.34
N GLY A 38 -7.09 4.43 -2.52
CA GLY A 38 -7.83 4.46 -3.78
C GLY A 38 -8.74 3.23 -3.94
N GLY A 39 -8.24 2.06 -3.54
CA GLY A 39 -9.04 0.85 -3.38
C GLY A 39 -9.59 0.73 -1.95
N ILE A 40 -8.69 0.68 -0.97
CA ILE A 40 -9.03 0.41 0.42
C ILE A 40 -8.31 1.41 1.33
N LEU A 41 -9.05 2.04 2.24
CA LEU A 41 -8.49 2.67 3.42
C LEU A 41 -8.72 1.75 4.63
N ASN A 42 -7.68 1.54 5.42
CA ASN A 42 -7.72 0.92 6.74
C ASN A 42 -7.15 1.90 7.75
N SER A 43 -8.00 2.50 8.57
CA SER A 43 -7.60 3.51 9.56
C SER A 43 -8.43 3.35 10.83
N GLY A 44 -7.84 3.64 11.97
CA GLY A 44 -8.56 3.65 13.24
C GLY A 44 -9.45 4.89 13.41
N VAL A 45 -10.28 4.89 14.46
CA VAL A 45 -10.87 6.13 14.98
C VAL A 45 -10.12 6.50 16.25
N PRO A 46 -9.65 7.73 16.45
CA PRO A 46 -8.98 8.11 17.68
C PRO A 46 -9.79 7.72 18.93
N GLY A 47 -9.23 6.85 19.76
CA GLY A 47 -9.88 6.33 20.97
C GLY A 47 -10.63 4.99 20.81
N TYR A 48 -10.61 4.40 19.62
CA TYR A 48 -11.09 3.04 19.34
C TYR A 48 -9.96 2.23 18.72
N TYR A 49 -9.68 1.04 19.25
CA TYR A 49 -8.80 0.09 18.58
C TYR A 49 -9.46 -0.30 17.26
N GLY A 50 -8.78 -0.11 16.14
CA GLY A 50 -9.29 -0.64 14.89
C GLY A 50 -9.10 -2.13 14.76
N GLY A 51 -9.72 -2.65 13.72
CA GLY A 51 -9.78 -4.07 13.43
C GLY A 51 -8.94 -4.40 12.21
N PRO A 52 -8.29 -5.58 12.18
CA PRO A 52 -7.36 -5.93 11.11
C PRO A 52 -8.08 -6.07 9.77
N LEU A 53 -7.43 -5.62 8.70
CA LEU A 53 -7.81 -5.90 7.33
C LEU A 53 -7.12 -7.18 6.86
N ASN A 54 -7.91 -8.25 6.69
CA ASN A 54 -7.44 -9.55 6.24
C ASN A 54 -7.79 -9.79 4.77
N ILE A 55 -6.79 -9.94 3.91
CA ILE A 55 -6.93 -10.10 2.46
C ILE A 55 -6.37 -11.46 2.06
N THR A 56 -7.24 -12.37 1.61
CA THR A 56 -6.86 -13.72 1.19
C THR A 56 -7.37 -14.03 -0.22
N GLY A 57 -6.50 -14.56 -1.08
CA GLY A 57 -6.88 -14.99 -2.43
C GLY A 57 -7.43 -13.89 -3.32
N SER A 58 -7.14 -12.61 -3.01
CA SER A 58 -7.85 -11.46 -3.55
C SER A 58 -6.98 -10.62 -4.48
N ILE A 59 -7.62 -9.75 -5.26
CA ILE A 59 -6.97 -8.88 -6.24
C ILE A 59 -7.37 -7.43 -5.97
N ILE A 60 -6.38 -6.55 -5.79
CA ILE A 60 -6.55 -5.11 -5.63
C ILE A 60 -5.89 -4.45 -6.84
N THR A 61 -6.70 -3.93 -7.78
CA THR A 61 -6.14 -3.50 -9.07
C THR A 61 -6.82 -2.32 -9.76
N GLY A 62 -6.03 -1.47 -10.41
CA GLY A 62 -6.58 -0.36 -11.20
C GLY A 62 -7.19 0.74 -10.33
N ASN A 63 -6.86 0.80 -9.04
CA ASN A 63 -7.39 1.82 -8.14
C ASN A 63 -6.47 3.05 -8.10
N SER A 64 -7.05 4.23 -7.83
CA SER A 64 -6.30 5.49 -7.81
C SER A 64 -6.57 6.34 -6.56
N ALA A 65 -5.51 6.84 -5.94
CA ALA A 65 -5.58 7.78 -4.82
C ALA A 65 -5.04 9.16 -5.24
N GLY A 66 -5.72 10.21 -4.78
CA GLY A 66 -5.28 11.59 -5.03
C GLY A 66 -4.08 12.03 -4.18
N ILE A 67 -3.73 11.28 -3.14
CA ILE A 67 -2.56 11.48 -2.30
C ILE A 67 -1.83 10.13 -2.18
N ASN A 68 -2.16 9.29 -1.19
CA ASN A 68 -1.38 8.09 -0.85
C ASN A 68 -2.17 6.78 -0.95
N GLY A 69 -1.46 5.67 -1.13
CA GLY A 69 -2.06 4.34 -1.05
C GLY A 69 -3.03 4.07 -2.20
N GLY A 70 -2.49 4.02 -3.42
CA GLY A 70 -3.32 3.83 -4.63
C GLY A 70 -4.19 2.58 -4.55
N GLY A 71 -3.61 1.48 -4.06
CA GLY A 71 -4.35 0.25 -3.75
C GLY A 71 -4.90 0.26 -2.33
N ILE A 72 -3.99 0.32 -1.36
CA ILE A 72 -4.29 0.24 0.08
C ILE A 72 -3.56 1.39 0.79
N SER A 73 -4.28 2.12 1.63
CA SER A 73 -3.70 2.98 2.67
C SER A 73 -3.96 2.34 4.03
N ASN A 74 -2.92 2.20 4.84
CA ASN A 74 -2.98 1.69 6.20
C ASN A 74 -2.40 2.72 7.16
N ASP A 75 -3.20 3.12 8.14
CA ASP A 75 -2.92 4.19 9.09
C ASP A 75 -3.14 3.66 10.51
N ASP A 76 -2.03 3.40 11.22
CA ASP A 76 -1.97 2.88 12.60
C ASP A 76 -2.73 1.55 12.83
N GLU A 77 -2.94 0.77 11.77
CA GLU A 77 -3.72 -0.47 11.83
C GLU A 77 -2.95 -1.70 11.31
N GLU A 78 -3.56 -2.89 11.41
CA GLU A 78 -2.99 -4.15 10.94
C GLU A 78 -3.58 -4.59 9.59
N VAL A 79 -2.72 -4.90 8.62
CA VAL A 79 -3.10 -5.50 7.33
C VAL A 79 -2.36 -6.82 7.10
N ASN A 80 -3.13 -7.89 6.91
CA ASN A 80 -2.62 -9.22 6.60
C ASN A 80 -3.02 -9.64 5.18
N ILE A 81 -2.04 -9.88 4.32
CA ILE A 81 -2.26 -10.15 2.89
C ILE A 81 -1.63 -11.50 2.52
N THR A 82 -2.47 -12.48 2.18
CA THR A 82 -2.05 -13.83 1.84
C THR A 82 -2.54 -14.26 0.46
N ASN A 83 -1.68 -14.88 -0.34
CA ASN A 83 -2.02 -15.44 -1.66
C ASN A 83 -2.75 -14.43 -2.58
N SER A 84 -2.35 -13.15 -2.53
CA SER A 84 -3.10 -12.05 -3.15
C SER A 84 -2.23 -11.21 -4.10
N GLN A 85 -2.88 -10.37 -4.90
CA GLN A 85 -2.22 -9.51 -5.89
C GLN A 85 -2.61 -8.05 -5.69
N ILE A 86 -1.63 -7.16 -5.55
CA ILE A 86 -1.80 -5.70 -5.57
C ILE A 86 -1.14 -5.17 -6.83
N THR A 87 -1.94 -4.81 -7.85
CA THR A 87 -1.37 -4.49 -9.17
C THR A 87 -2.02 -3.33 -9.89
N ARG A 88 -1.23 -2.55 -10.63
CA ARG A 88 -1.75 -1.44 -11.46
C ARG A 88 -2.54 -0.40 -10.66
N ASN A 89 -2.15 -0.17 -9.41
CA ASN A 89 -2.71 0.92 -8.62
C ASN A 89 -1.81 2.16 -8.74
N THR A 90 -2.40 3.33 -8.51
CA THR A 90 -1.75 4.62 -8.73
C THR A 90 -2.00 5.55 -7.55
N ALA A 91 -0.93 6.06 -6.95
CA ALA A 91 -0.99 7.17 -6.00
C ALA A 91 -0.38 8.42 -6.66
N ARG A 92 -0.89 9.60 -6.31
CA ARG A 92 -0.30 10.85 -6.77
C ARG A 92 1.06 11.08 -6.08
N ASN A 93 1.11 10.79 -4.80
CA ASN A 93 2.28 10.97 -3.95
C ASN A 93 2.87 9.59 -3.70
N ASP A 94 2.53 8.94 -2.58
CA ASP A 94 3.29 7.79 -2.10
C ASP A 94 2.50 6.48 -2.09
N GLY A 95 3.24 5.37 -2.19
CA GLY A 95 2.67 4.05 -1.99
C GLY A 95 1.68 3.68 -3.08
N GLY A 96 2.17 3.59 -4.32
CA GLY A 96 1.33 3.32 -5.49
C GLY A 96 0.48 2.07 -5.31
N GLY A 97 1.07 1.02 -4.74
CA GLY A 97 0.35 -0.19 -4.32
C GLY A 97 -0.16 -0.07 -2.89
N ILE A 98 0.75 0.12 -1.94
CA ILE A 98 0.48 0.18 -0.51
C ILE A 98 1.19 1.39 0.09
N PHE A 99 0.48 2.14 0.92
CA PHE A 99 1.04 3.13 1.82
C PHE A 99 0.79 2.68 3.26
N ASN A 100 1.82 2.72 4.09
CA ASN A 100 1.78 2.35 5.51
C ASN A 100 2.33 3.48 6.36
N GLU A 101 1.53 3.99 7.29
CA GLU A 101 1.91 5.06 8.21
C GLU A 101 1.40 4.79 9.63
N GLY A 102 2.09 5.35 10.62
CA GLY A 102 1.80 5.16 12.03
C GLY A 102 2.77 4.21 12.73
N ASP A 103 3.19 4.58 13.95
CA ASP A 103 4.12 3.83 14.79
C ASP A 103 3.63 2.40 15.11
N THR A 104 2.31 2.18 15.07
CA THR A 104 1.70 0.87 15.37
C THR A 104 1.22 0.13 14.13
N ALA A 105 1.38 0.73 12.95
CA ALA A 105 0.93 0.14 11.70
C ALA A 105 1.77 -1.08 11.33
N THR A 106 1.08 -2.15 10.96
CA THR A 106 1.74 -3.41 10.59
C THR A 106 1.17 -3.95 9.28
N ILE A 107 2.07 -4.29 8.36
CA ILE A 107 1.69 -4.93 7.10
C ILE A 107 2.48 -6.22 6.93
N THR A 108 1.75 -7.34 6.84
CA THR A 108 2.34 -8.65 6.56
C THR A 108 1.85 -9.18 5.21
N LEU A 109 2.78 -9.44 4.28
CA LEU A 109 2.49 -10.10 3.01
C LEU A 109 3.12 -11.50 2.99
N THR A 110 2.33 -12.50 2.62
CA THR A 110 2.78 -13.87 2.40
C THR A 110 2.27 -14.44 1.07
N ASN A 111 3.16 -14.99 0.24
CA ASN A 111 2.81 -15.58 -1.07
C ASN A 111 2.04 -14.64 -2.00
N SER A 112 2.39 -13.37 -1.97
CA SER A 112 1.64 -12.32 -2.67
C SER A 112 2.52 -11.63 -3.72
N GLU A 113 1.88 -10.91 -4.63
CA GLU A 113 2.56 -10.13 -5.67
C GLU A 113 2.15 -8.65 -5.57
N ILE A 114 3.14 -7.76 -5.60
CA ILE A 114 2.99 -6.32 -5.78
C ILE A 114 3.62 -5.97 -7.11
N ARG A 115 2.81 -5.55 -8.08
CA ARG A 115 3.32 -5.37 -9.44
C ARG A 115 2.67 -4.24 -10.23
N ARG A 116 3.50 -3.51 -10.98
CA ARG A 116 3.04 -2.44 -11.90
C ARG A 116 2.23 -1.37 -11.20
N ASN A 117 2.52 -1.10 -9.94
CA ASN A 117 1.97 0.05 -9.25
C ASN A 117 2.84 1.28 -9.51
N PHE A 118 2.23 2.46 -9.41
CA PHE A 118 2.87 3.74 -9.67
C PHE A 118 2.62 4.71 -8.52
N ALA A 119 3.70 5.31 -8.01
CA ALA A 119 3.69 6.45 -7.12
C ALA A 119 4.32 7.64 -7.85
N GLY A 120 3.77 8.84 -7.67
CA GLY A 120 4.34 10.05 -8.28
C GLY A 120 5.53 10.60 -7.51
N GLU A 121 5.64 10.25 -6.22
CA GLU A 121 6.77 10.55 -5.34
C GLU A 121 7.42 9.20 -4.99
N ASP A 122 7.17 8.63 -3.81
CA ASP A 122 7.96 7.50 -3.31
C ASP A 122 7.20 6.16 -3.24
N GLY A 123 7.97 5.06 -3.24
CA GLY A 123 7.42 3.75 -2.91
C GLY A 123 6.42 3.24 -3.95
N GLY A 124 6.87 3.12 -5.21
CA GLY A 124 6.02 2.74 -6.33
C GLY A 124 5.18 1.48 -6.07
N GLY A 125 5.79 0.49 -5.41
CA GLY A 125 5.10 -0.68 -4.89
C GLY A 125 4.56 -0.45 -3.48
N ILE A 126 5.46 -0.17 -2.55
CA ILE A 126 5.16 0.08 -1.13
C ILE A 126 5.91 1.32 -0.67
N TYR A 127 5.21 2.22 0.02
CA TYR A 127 5.82 3.21 0.89
C TYR A 127 5.54 2.85 2.34
N ASN A 128 6.60 2.69 3.13
CA ASN A 128 6.52 2.47 4.57
C ASN A 128 7.08 3.73 5.25
N LEU A 129 6.21 4.61 5.74
CA LEU A 129 6.58 5.88 6.37
C LEU A 129 7.01 5.67 7.82
N GLU A 130 6.25 4.86 8.52
CA GLU A 130 6.38 4.49 9.92
C GLU A 130 5.80 3.07 10.06
N GLY A 131 6.18 2.34 11.10
CA GLY A 131 5.67 0.98 11.35
C GLY A 131 6.44 -0.16 10.68
N ASP A 132 5.83 -1.35 10.74
CA ASP A 132 6.47 -2.62 10.40
C ASP A 132 5.95 -3.25 9.10
N LEU A 133 6.86 -3.56 8.18
CA LEU A 133 6.58 -4.25 6.93
C LEU A 133 7.29 -5.62 6.89
N ALA A 134 6.51 -6.70 6.83
CA ALA A 134 7.02 -8.06 6.71
C ALA A 134 6.65 -8.71 5.37
N LEU A 135 7.66 -9.07 4.57
CA LEU A 135 7.48 -9.75 3.29
C LEU A 135 8.04 -11.17 3.35
N ASN A 136 7.20 -12.18 3.13
CA ASN A 136 7.63 -13.59 3.06
C ASN A 136 7.13 -14.27 1.78
N ARG A 137 8.05 -14.71 0.92
CA ARG A 137 7.71 -15.29 -0.40
C ARG A 137 6.87 -14.34 -1.26
N VAL A 138 7.27 -13.06 -1.27
CA VAL A 138 6.59 -11.99 -1.99
C VAL A 138 7.36 -11.62 -3.24
N GLN A 139 6.65 -11.23 -4.28
CA GLN A 139 7.23 -10.65 -5.49
C GLN A 139 6.89 -9.16 -5.57
N VAL A 140 7.90 -8.28 -5.50
CA VAL A 140 7.74 -6.84 -5.72
C VAL A 140 8.40 -6.51 -7.06
N ILE A 141 7.59 -6.39 -8.12
CA ILE A 141 8.08 -6.41 -9.51
C ILE A 141 7.50 -5.28 -10.35
N SER A 142 8.35 -4.60 -11.12
CA SER A 142 7.91 -3.63 -12.13
C SER A 142 7.03 -2.51 -11.58
N ASN A 143 7.26 -2.10 -10.34
CA ASN A 143 6.66 -0.91 -9.78
C ASN A 143 7.52 0.33 -10.10
N THR A 144 6.91 1.50 -10.08
CA THR A 144 7.56 2.75 -10.48
C THR A 144 7.25 3.86 -9.48
N ALA A 145 8.30 4.52 -9.00
CA ALA A 145 8.24 5.75 -8.21
C ALA A 145 8.75 6.92 -9.07
N GLY A 146 8.22 8.12 -8.83
CA GLY A 146 8.70 9.34 -9.46
C GLY A 146 10.01 9.82 -8.85
N ASP A 147 10.17 9.60 -7.55
CA ASP A 147 11.34 9.98 -6.77
C ASP A 147 12.07 8.71 -6.30
N ASP A 148 11.83 8.20 -5.09
CA ASP A 148 12.61 7.11 -4.50
C ASP A 148 11.87 5.78 -4.34
N GLY A 149 12.63 4.68 -4.26
CA GLY A 149 12.11 3.39 -3.80
C GLY A 149 11.09 2.79 -4.76
N GLY A 150 11.47 2.61 -6.03
CA GLY A 150 10.58 2.13 -7.08
C GLY A 150 9.79 0.87 -6.71
N GLY A 151 10.41 -0.04 -5.96
CA GLY A 151 9.74 -1.19 -5.35
C GLY A 151 9.23 -0.88 -3.95
N ILE A 152 10.16 -0.56 -3.04
CA ILE A 152 9.88 -0.25 -1.64
C ILE A 152 10.65 1.01 -1.25
N ALA A 153 9.98 2.00 -0.69
CA ALA A 153 10.60 3.06 0.07
C ALA A 153 10.29 2.83 1.55
N ASN A 154 11.32 2.92 2.39
CA ASN A 154 11.19 2.84 3.84
C ASN A 154 11.78 4.09 4.47
N GLU A 155 10.92 4.97 4.97
CA GLU A 155 11.28 6.06 5.84
C GLU A 155 11.01 5.60 7.28
N LEU A 156 11.95 5.79 8.22
CA LEU A 156 11.82 5.57 9.68
C LEU A 156 11.35 4.20 10.24
N GLY A 157 10.66 3.35 9.48
CA GLY A 157 10.09 2.08 9.91
C GLY A 157 11.02 0.88 9.76
N THR A 158 10.47 -0.32 9.99
CA THR A 158 11.21 -1.59 9.90
C THR A 158 10.70 -2.43 8.74
N VAL A 159 11.61 -2.87 7.87
CA VAL A 159 11.30 -3.81 6.79
C VAL A 159 12.04 -5.12 7.00
N VAL A 160 11.30 -6.22 6.95
CA VAL A 160 11.86 -7.57 7.01
C VAL A 160 11.44 -8.36 5.77
N ILE A 161 12.42 -8.77 4.98
CA ILE A 161 12.22 -9.44 3.70
C ILE A 161 12.80 -10.84 3.81
N ARG A 162 12.00 -11.87 3.50
CA ARG A 162 12.42 -13.27 3.52
C ARG A 162 11.93 -13.99 2.28
N ASN A 163 12.80 -14.78 1.66
CA ASN A 163 12.47 -15.63 0.51
C ASN A 163 11.73 -14.89 -0.62
N SER A 164 11.98 -13.58 -0.77
CA SER A 164 11.20 -12.70 -1.64
C SER A 164 12.08 -12.19 -2.79
N THR A 165 11.43 -11.70 -3.84
CA THR A 165 12.11 -11.17 -5.03
C THR A 165 11.70 -9.73 -5.26
N ILE A 166 12.68 -8.84 -5.39
CA ILE A 166 12.50 -7.42 -5.68
C ILE A 166 13.28 -7.14 -6.96
N ARG A 167 12.57 -6.92 -8.06
CA ARG A 167 13.22 -6.80 -9.38
C ARG A 167 12.46 -5.92 -10.35
N SER A 168 13.20 -5.37 -11.31
CA SER A 168 12.64 -4.60 -12.43
C SER A 168 11.80 -3.41 -12.01
N ASN A 169 11.97 -2.93 -10.77
CA ASN A 169 11.36 -1.72 -10.27
C ASN A 169 12.21 -0.51 -10.69
N SER A 170 11.61 0.67 -10.78
CA SER A 170 12.27 1.91 -11.22
C SER A 170 11.91 3.07 -10.31
N ALA A 171 12.88 3.89 -9.97
CA ALA A 171 12.71 5.16 -9.27
C ALA A 171 13.26 6.27 -10.17
N GLY A 172 12.84 7.52 -9.99
CA GLY A 172 13.38 8.65 -10.74
C GLY A 172 14.67 9.20 -10.14
N ASP A 173 14.87 9.01 -8.82
CA ASP A 173 16.06 9.39 -8.09
C ASP A 173 16.79 8.16 -7.53
N ASP A 174 16.53 7.75 -6.29
CA ASP A 174 17.28 6.68 -5.61
C ASP A 174 16.50 5.36 -5.41
N GLY A 175 17.25 4.26 -5.31
CA GLY A 175 16.69 2.99 -4.83
C GLY A 175 15.64 2.36 -5.74
N GLY A 176 15.94 2.17 -7.03
CA GLY A 176 15.01 1.54 -7.99
C GLY A 176 14.33 0.27 -7.47
N GLY A 177 15.02 -0.56 -6.70
CA GLY A 177 14.43 -1.69 -5.97
C GLY A 177 13.93 -1.33 -4.57
N ILE A 178 14.84 -0.89 -3.70
CA ILE A 178 14.56 -0.50 -2.32
C ILE A 178 15.32 0.80 -2.03
N TYR A 179 14.63 1.76 -1.42
CA TYR A 179 15.21 2.94 -0.78
C TYR A 179 14.96 2.88 0.74
N ASN A 180 15.95 3.27 1.54
CA ASN A 180 15.85 3.25 3.00
C ASN A 180 16.42 4.53 3.61
N PHE A 181 15.56 5.35 4.19
CA PHE A 181 15.90 6.62 4.81
C PHE A 181 15.56 6.61 6.29
N GLY A 182 16.57 6.49 7.15
CA GLY A 182 16.39 6.50 8.61
C GLY A 182 15.77 5.24 9.23
N GLY A 183 15.14 4.37 8.44
CA GLY A 183 14.58 3.10 8.90
C GLY A 183 15.55 1.92 8.92
N GLN A 184 15.06 0.73 9.27
CA GLN A 184 15.83 -0.52 9.34
C GLN A 184 15.37 -1.52 8.27
N ILE A 185 16.33 -2.20 7.63
CA ILE A 185 16.05 -3.31 6.72
C ILE A 185 16.79 -4.58 7.13
N THR A 186 16.08 -5.70 7.12
CA THR A 186 16.63 -7.06 7.23
C THR A 186 16.25 -7.88 5.99
N LEU A 187 17.23 -8.53 5.36
CA LEU A 187 17.08 -9.36 4.14
C LEU A 187 17.39 -10.85 4.41
#